data_AF-A0AA96PHI7-F1
#
_entry.id   AF-A0AA96PHI7-F1
#
_cell.length_a   1.000
_cell.length_b   1.000
_cell.length_c   1.000
_cell.angle_alpha   90.00
_cell.angle_beta   90.00
_cell.angle_gamma   90.00
#
_symmetry.space_group_name_H-M   'P 1'
#
loop_
_entity.id
_entity.type
_entity.pdbx_description
1 polymer ?
#
loop_
_entity_poly.entity_id
_entity_poly.type
_entity_poly.pdbx_seq_one_letter_code
_entity_poly.pdbx_strand_id
1 'polypeptide(L)' 'MDNKRIKMIKLRNDQSRIEVAQKLSITSQMLGAIERGDRTPSLELAKKIAELYKTTIDDLFLIKKETKRFLGGD' A
#
# COMPACT_ATOMS: atom_id res chain seq x y z
N MET A 1 6.34 7.83 -12.64
CA MET A 1 6.19 6.51 -11.97
C MET A 1 5.59 6.75 -10.60
N ASP A 2 4.28 6.93 -10.61
CA ASP A 2 3.47 7.44 -9.51
C ASP A 2 3.24 6.29 -8.51
N ASN A 3 4.19 6.09 -7.60
CA ASN A 3 4.05 5.13 -6.51
C ASN A 3 2.97 5.65 -5.55
N LYS A 4 1.70 5.36 -5.87
CA LYS A 4 0.53 5.84 -5.11
C LYS A 4 0.50 5.38 -3.65
N ARG A 5 1.34 4.42 -3.25
CA ARG A 5 1.38 3.89 -1.87
C ARG A 5 2.81 3.76 -1.33
N ILE A 6 3.54 4.88 -1.29
CA ILE A 6 4.88 4.98 -0.67
C ILE A 6 4.91 4.41 0.75
N LYS A 7 3.80 4.49 1.51
CA LYS A 7 3.68 3.90 2.84
C LYS A 7 3.90 2.39 2.85
N MET A 8 3.29 1.62 1.93
CA MET A 8 3.53 0.17 1.88
C MET A 8 4.99 -0.15 1.58
N ILE A 9 5.63 0.65 0.72
CA ILE A 9 7.05 0.48 0.40
C ILE A 9 7.92 0.78 1.63
N LYS A 10 7.60 1.83 2.40
CA LYS A 10 8.27 2.16 3.66
C LYS A 10 8.05 1.08 4.73
N LEU A 11 6.82 0.59 4.88
CA LEU A 11 6.45 -0.43 5.86
C LEU A 11 7.10 -1.78 5.54
N ARG A 12 7.29 -2.08 4.26
CA ARG A 12 8.02 -3.26 3.80
C ARG A 12 9.50 -3.22 4.18
N ASN A 13 10.11 -2.03 4.24
CA ASN A 13 11.54 -1.87 4.52
C ASN A 13 12.41 -2.81 3.65
N ASP A 14 13.29 -3.61 4.27
CA ASP A 14 14.17 -4.60 3.61
C ASP A 14 13.45 -5.89 3.18
N GLN A 15 12.19 -6.10 3.59
CA GLN A 15 11.48 -7.32 3.21
C GLN A 15 11.20 -7.37 1.71
N SER A 16 11.31 -8.55 1.11
CA SER A 16 10.96 -8.70 -0.30
C SER A 16 9.45 -8.74 -0.50
N ARG A 17 8.97 -8.21 -1.65
CA ARG A 17 7.55 -8.30 -2.04
C ARG A 17 7.04 -9.75 -2.03
N ILE A 18 7.91 -10.69 -2.37
CA ILE A 18 7.62 -12.13 -2.38
C ILE A 18 7.36 -12.62 -0.96
N GLU A 19 8.18 -12.24 0.00
CA GLU A 19 8.03 -12.67 1.40
C GLU A 19 6.75 -12.12 2.03
N VAL A 20 6.47 -10.83 1.81
CA VAL A 20 5.21 -10.22 2.25
C VAL A 20 4.02 -10.93 1.61
N ALA A 21 4.09 -11.20 0.30
CA ALA A 21 3.04 -11.90 -0.40
C ALA A 21 2.83 -13.32 0.15
N GLN A 22 3.91 -14.04 0.47
CA GLN A 22 3.83 -15.36 1.11
C GLN A 22 3.21 -15.28 2.52
N LYS A 23 3.61 -14.31 3.35
CA LYS A 23 3.01 -14.11 4.68
C LYS A 23 1.51 -13.81 4.62
N LEU A 24 1.09 -13.12 3.57
CA LEU A 24 -0.31 -12.79 3.32
C LEU A 24 -1.06 -13.87 2.53
N SER A 25 -0.38 -14.95 2.13
CA SER A 25 -0.90 -16.02 1.29
C SER A 25 -1.47 -15.53 -0.05
N ILE A 26 -0.80 -14.55 -0.66
CA ILE A 26 -1.13 -13.99 -1.99
C ILE A 26 0.07 -14.04 -2.93
N THR A 27 -0.17 -13.71 -4.20
CA THR A 27 0.89 -13.59 -5.20
C THR A 27 1.56 -12.21 -5.14
N SER A 28 2.86 -12.15 -5.45
CA SER A 28 3.61 -10.89 -5.58
C SER A 28 3.00 -9.92 -6.59
N GLN A 29 2.39 -10.43 -7.66
CA GLN A 29 1.59 -9.63 -8.61
C GLN A 29 0.40 -8.97 -7.95
N MET A 30 -0.34 -9.70 -7.10
CA MET A 30 -1.48 -9.17 -6.37
C MET A 30 -1.04 -8.09 -5.39
N LEU A 31 0.05 -8.31 -4.65
CA LEU A 31 0.65 -7.28 -3.79
C LEU A 31 1.02 -6.03 -4.60
N GLY A 32 1.67 -6.19 -5.75
CA GLY A 32 2.02 -5.06 -6.63
C GLY A 32 0.80 -4.32 -7.18
N ALA A 33 -0.27 -5.02 -7.53
CA ALA A 33 -1.53 -4.41 -7.98
C ALA A 33 -2.20 -3.62 -6.84
N ILE A 34 -2.14 -4.14 -5.61
CA ILE A 34 -2.59 -3.44 -4.41
C ILE A 34 -1.70 -2.22 -4.15
N GLU A 35 -0.37 -2.33 -4.21
CA GLU A 35 0.58 -1.21 -4.06
C GLU A 35 0.32 -0.08 -5.07
N ARG A 36 -0.09 -0.42 -6.30
CA ARG A 36 -0.46 0.56 -7.34
C ARG A 36 -1.86 1.14 -7.16
N GLY A 37 -2.69 0.52 -6.32
CA GLY A 37 -4.12 0.85 -6.18
C GLY A 37 -4.99 0.36 -7.33
N ASP A 38 -4.46 -0.54 -8.15
CA ASP A 38 -5.14 -1.17 -9.28
C ASP A 38 -6.13 -2.26 -8.81
N ARG A 39 -5.79 -2.91 -7.69
CA ARG A 39 -6.61 -3.96 -7.07
C ARG A 39 -6.95 -3.60 -5.62
N THR A 40 -8.23 -3.69 -5.28
CA THR A 40 -8.70 -3.71 -3.89
C THR A 40 -8.66 -5.14 -3.36
N PRO A 41 -7.94 -5.41 -2.25
CA PRO A 41 -7.97 -6.71 -1.60
C PRO A 41 -9.27 -6.91 -0.84
N SER A 42 -9.60 -8.17 -0.55
CA SER A 42 -10.71 -8.51 0.35
C SER A 42 -10.49 -7.98 1.76
N LEU A 43 -11.56 -7.80 2.53
CA LEU A 43 -11.52 -7.30 3.91
C LEU A 43 -10.54 -8.10 4.80
N GLU A 44 -10.53 -9.42 4.68
CA GLU A 44 -9.61 -10.31 5.40
C GLU A 44 -8.14 -10.04 5.03
N LEU A 45 -7.86 -9.90 3.74
CA LEU A 45 -6.52 -9.65 3.25
C LEU A 45 -6.04 -8.25 3.65
N ALA A 46 -6.93 -7.25 3.57
CA ALA A 46 -6.67 -5.90 4.05
C ALA A 46 -6.36 -5.88 5.55
N LYS A 47 -7.11 -6.63 6.37
CA LYS A 47 -6.81 -6.82 7.80
C LYS A 47 -5.44 -7.46 8.02
N LYS A 48 -5.13 -8.56 7.33
CA LYS A 48 -3.81 -9.21 7.44
C LYS A 48 -2.67 -8.26 7.08
N ILE A 49 -2.83 -7.45 6.04
CA ILE A 49 -1.85 -6.43 5.65
C ILE A 49 -1.69 -5.37 6.75
N ALA A 50 -2.81 -4.86 7.27
CA ALA A 50 -2.83 -3.89 8.36
C ALA A 50 -2.13 -4.42 9.63
N GLU A 51 -2.44 -5.66 10.03
CA GLU A 51 -1.82 -6.33 11.17
C GLU A 51 -0.32 -6.58 10.94
N LEU A 52 0.07 -7.08 9.75
CA LEU A 52 1.47 -7.33 9.39
C LEU A 52 2.32 -6.07 9.53
N TYR A 53 1.79 -4.94 9.05
CA TYR A 53 2.48 -3.66 9.05
C TYR A 53 2.21 -2.82 10.29
N LYS A 54 1.49 -3.36 11.29
CA LYS A 54 1.05 -2.63 12.50
C LYS A 54 0.44 -1.26 12.17
N THR A 55 -0.37 -1.22 11.13
CA THR A 55 -1.05 -0.01 10.66
C THR A 55 -2.54 -0.30 10.49
N THR A 56 -3.32 0.68 10.04
CA THR A 56 -4.74 0.49 9.75
C THR A 56 -4.99 0.35 8.25
N ILE A 57 -6.08 -0.33 7.90
CA ILE A 57 -6.56 -0.41 6.51
C ILE A 57 -6.76 1.00 5.96
N ASP A 58 -7.35 1.90 6.76
CA ASP A 58 -7.46 3.30 6.39
C ASP A 58 -6.09 3.88 6.03
N ASP A 59 -5.06 3.75 6.85
CA ASP A 59 -3.75 4.32 6.56
C ASP A 59 -3.04 3.71 5.32
N LEU A 60 -3.35 2.45 4.99
CA LEU A 60 -2.83 1.73 3.81
C LEU A 60 -3.53 2.09 2.50
N PHE A 61 -4.84 2.34 2.55
CA PHE A 61 -5.70 2.56 1.38
C PHE A 61 -6.09 4.02 1.19
N LEU A 62 -6.09 4.81 2.26
CA LEU A 62 -6.32 6.25 2.26
C LEU A 62 -5.05 6.92 1.75
N ILE A 63 -4.93 6.93 0.43
CA ILE A 63 -4.01 7.81 -0.26
C ILE A 63 -4.54 9.20 0.04
N LYS A 64 -3.96 9.90 1.03
CA LYS A 64 -4.06 11.35 1.08
C LYS A 64 -3.52 11.81 -0.26
N LYS A 65 -4.44 12.06 -1.20
CA LYS A 65 -4.17 12.82 -2.40
C LYS A 65 -3.58 14.10 -1.84
N GLU A 66 -2.26 14.20 -1.87
CA GLU A 66 -1.57 15.44 -1.59
C GLU A 66 -2.15 16.37 -2.63
N THR A 67 -3.15 17.14 -2.21
CA THR A 67 -3.55 18.34 -2.90
C THR A 67 -2.31 19.19 -2.79
N LYS A 68 -1.39 18.99 -3.75
CA LYS A 68 -0.38 19.96 -4.06
C LYS A 68 -1.15 21.13 -4.62
N ARG A 69 -1.78 21.86 -3.70
CA ARG A 69 -2.32 23.18 -3.89
C ARG A 69 -1.09 24.01 -4.12
N PHE A 70 -0.65 24.01 -5.38
CA PHE A 70 0.21 25.05 -5.92
C PHE A 70 -0.56 26.36 -5.70
N LEU A 71 -0.26 26.99 -4.56
CA LEU A 71 -0.53 28.39 -4.31
C LEU A 71 0.76 29.12 -4.70
N GLY A 72 0.61 30.07 -5.61
CA GLY A 72 1.67 30.79 -6.31
C GLY A 72 1.29 30.81 -7.79
N GLY A 73 0.41 31.69 -8.27
CA GLY A 73 0.24 33.08 -7.82
C GLY A 73 1.34 33.92 -8.46
N ASP A 74 1.13 34.29 -9.72
CA ASP A 74 1.65 35.50 -10.36
C ASP A 74 0.47 36.14 -11.09
#